data_AF-A0A2E7D935-F1
#
_entry.id   AF-A0A2E7D935-F1
#
_cell.length_a   1.000
_cell.length_b   1.000
_cell.length_c   1.000
_cell.angle_alpha   90.00
_cell.angle_beta   90.00
_cell.angle_gamma   90.00
#
_symmetry.space_group_name_H-M   'P 1'
#
loop_
_entity.id
_entity.type
_entity.pdbx_description
1 polymer ?
#
loop_
_entity_poly.entity_id
_entity_poly.type
_entity_poly.pdbx_seq_one_letter_code
_entity_poly.pdbx_strand_id
1 'polypeptide(L)'
;MKFVFRNSGALVGLYVGMIFAFGGLKFLETSLAGGMSREVLTGLLACAGLLHYYYDGFIWKLSDPATRQSLNIDGETSQKSINVGAMLHLGKWLCSAVPVFWLLSIETNLPPSELARWTMLSDSLTGSNQVQRETARRLSEAGQAEAASKRWYRALQADPTDTEARSKPPASSSNAAAMPSL
;
A
#
# COMPACT_ATOMS: atom_id res chain seq x y z
N MET A 1 31.35 19.42 20.36
CA MET A 1 29.93 19.23 19.97
C MET A 1 29.50 17.81 20.38
N LYS A 2 28.88 17.64 21.56
CA LYS A 2 28.72 16.32 22.24
C LYS A 2 27.24 15.92 22.46
N PHE A 3 26.32 16.57 21.74
CA PHE A 3 24.87 16.42 21.95
C PHE A 3 24.12 15.69 20.84
N VAL A 4 24.76 15.37 19.71
CA VAL A 4 24.06 14.79 18.54
C VAL A 4 23.89 13.25 18.65
N PHE A 5 24.67 12.57 19.49
CA PHE A 5 24.65 11.10 19.59
C PHE A 5 24.37 10.58 21.01
N ARG A 6 23.43 11.20 21.74
CA ARG A 6 22.94 10.58 22.97
C ARG A 6 21.89 9.53 22.59
N ASN A 7 22.09 8.29 23.05
CA ASN A 7 21.18 7.16 22.86
C ASN A 7 19.86 7.39 23.62
N SER A 8 19.08 8.38 23.17
CA SER A 8 17.86 8.84 23.78
C SER A 8 16.70 8.23 23.02
N GLY A 9 15.85 7.47 23.71
CA GLY A 9 14.64 6.88 23.12
C GLY A 9 13.74 7.92 22.43
N ALA A 10 13.82 9.20 22.83
CA ALA A 10 13.13 10.30 22.15
C ALA A 10 13.64 10.54 20.72
N LEU A 11 14.94 10.37 20.46
CA LEU A 11 15.52 10.52 19.12
C LEU A 11 15.10 9.35 18.21
N VAL A 12 15.04 8.14 18.79
CA VAL A 12 14.52 6.94 18.12
C VAL A 12 13.03 7.10 17.80
N GLY A 13 12.24 7.61 18.75
CA GLY A 13 10.82 7.90 18.55
C GLY A 13 10.60 8.96 17.46
N LEU A 14 11.38 10.04 17.46
CA LEU A 14 11.37 11.05 16.41
C LEU A 14 11.71 10.44 15.04
N TYR A 15 12.75 9.60 14.97
CA TYR A 15 13.15 8.93 13.74
C TYR A 15 12.06 8.02 13.19
N VAL A 16 11.48 7.16 14.04
CA VAL A 16 10.36 6.29 13.66
C VAL A 16 9.14 7.10 13.23
N GLY A 17 8.81 8.17 13.97
CA GLY A 17 7.74 9.10 13.60
C GLY A 17 7.97 9.75 12.24
N MET A 18 9.20 10.13 11.93
CA MET A 18 9.57 10.69 10.63
C MET A 18 9.40 9.66 9.50
N ILE A 19 9.74 8.39 9.73
CA ILE A 19 9.50 7.30 8.77
C ILE A 19 8.00 7.13 8.51
N PHE A 20 7.18 7.11 9.56
CA PHE A 20 5.72 7.02 9.42
C PHE A 20 5.15 8.24 8.69
N ALA A 21 5.61 9.44 9.02
CA ALA A 21 5.21 10.66 8.33
C ALA A 21 5.57 10.58 6.84
N PHE A 22 6.81 10.22 6.52
CA PHE A 22 7.30 10.11 5.14
C PHE A 22 6.57 9.01 4.35
N GLY A 23 6.33 7.85 4.96
CA GLY A 23 5.53 6.76 4.37
C GLY A 23 4.06 7.13 4.18
N GLY A 24 3.50 7.93 5.10
CA GLY A 24 2.12 8.42 5.04
C GLY A 24 1.88 9.52 4.01
N LEU A 25 2.92 10.16 3.47
CA LEU A 25 2.78 11.21 2.46
C LEU A 25 2.07 10.71 1.19
N LYS A 26 2.25 9.43 0.81
CA LYS A 26 1.49 8.83 -0.31
C LYS A 26 -0.01 8.72 -0.03
N PHE A 27 -0.39 8.51 1.22
CA PHE A 27 -1.81 8.48 1.61
C PHE A 27 -2.43 9.88 1.56
N LEU A 28 -1.66 10.91 1.95
CA LEU A 28 -2.04 12.31 1.79
C LEU A 28 -2.16 12.71 0.31
N GLU A 29 -1.24 12.25 -0.54
CA GLU A 29 -1.26 12.49 -2.00
C GLU A 29 -2.59 12.05 -2.64
N THR A 30 -3.15 10.93 -2.16
CA THR A 30 -4.40 10.36 -2.68
C THR A 30 -5.64 11.13 -2.19
N SER A 31 -5.53 11.81 -1.04
CA SER A 31 -6.62 12.59 -0.44
C SER A 31 -6.64 14.06 -0.89
N LEU A 32 -5.53 14.55 -1.46
CA LEU A 32 -5.44 15.90 -2.02
C LEU A 32 -6.07 15.95 -3.41
N ALA A 33 -7.11 16.75 -3.57
CA ALA A 33 -7.71 17.05 -4.87
C ALA A 33 -6.64 17.62 -5.82
N GLY A 34 -6.58 17.09 -7.05
CA GLY A 34 -5.48 17.31 -8.00
C GLY A 34 -5.15 18.79 -8.26
N GLY A 35 -3.87 19.05 -8.54
CA GLY A 35 -3.34 20.39 -8.83
C GLY A 35 -1.84 20.49 -8.56
N MET A 36 -1.32 21.73 -8.62
CA MET A 36 0.09 22.06 -8.41
C MET A 36 0.65 21.56 -7.06
N SER A 37 -0.17 21.51 -6.01
CA SER A 37 0.23 21.01 -4.69
C SER A 37 0.61 19.53 -4.70
N ARG A 38 -0.09 18.71 -5.48
CA ARG A 38 0.22 17.29 -5.65
C ARG A 38 1.54 17.12 -6.41
N GLU A 39 1.70 17.83 -7.53
CA GLU A 39 2.91 17.75 -8.36
C GLU A 39 4.17 18.20 -7.61
N VAL A 40 4.08 19.28 -6.82
CA VAL A 40 5.19 19.75 -5.98
C VAL A 40 5.51 18.74 -4.89
N LEU A 41 4.50 18.15 -4.23
CA LEU A 41 4.72 17.15 -3.19
C LEU A 41 5.37 15.88 -3.77
N THR A 42 4.86 15.37 -4.89
CA THR A 42 5.44 14.22 -5.59
C THR A 42 6.87 14.49 -6.04
N GLY A 43 7.15 15.69 -6.58
CA GLY A 43 8.49 16.12 -6.95
C GLY A 43 9.45 16.20 -5.76
N LEU A 44 8.97 16.71 -4.61
CA LEU A 44 9.74 16.75 -3.38
C LEU A 44 10.04 15.35 -2.84
N LEU A 45 9.06 14.45 -2.87
CA LEU A 45 9.24 13.04 -2.50
C LEU A 45 10.27 12.35 -3.40
N ALA A 46 10.18 12.56 -4.72
CA ALA A 46 11.12 11.99 -5.67
C ALA A 46 12.54 12.53 -5.44
N CYS A 47 12.68 13.84 -5.21
CA CYS A 47 13.95 14.47 -4.90
C CYS A 47 14.54 13.96 -3.58
N ALA A 48 13.73 13.87 -2.52
CA ALA A 48 14.15 13.32 -1.23
C ALA A 48 14.57 11.85 -1.34
N GLY A 49 13.84 11.04 -2.11
CA GLY A 49 14.20 9.64 -2.38
C GLY A 49 15.52 9.52 -3.15
N LEU A 50 15.74 10.35 -4.18
CA LEU A 50 16.99 10.39 -4.92
C LEU A 50 18.16 10.84 -4.04
N LEU A 51 17.94 11.86 -3.21
CA LEU A 51 18.93 12.39 -2.28
C LEU A 51 19.29 11.34 -1.22
N HIS A 52 18.30 10.62 -0.72
CA HIS A 52 18.52 9.51 0.21
C HIS A 52 19.34 8.39 -0.44
N TYR A 53 18.99 7.96 -1.65
CA TYR A 53 19.77 6.96 -2.41
C TYR A 53 21.22 7.40 -2.61
N TYR A 54 21.45 8.67 -2.95
CA TYR A 54 22.80 9.22 -3.11
C TYR A 54 23.60 9.21 -1.80
N TYR A 55 22.98 9.64 -0.69
CA TYR A 55 23.64 9.66 0.61
C TYR A 55 23.93 8.27 1.16
N ASP A 56 23.04 7.29 0.97
CA ASP A 56 23.27 5.92 1.40
C ASP A 56 24.49 5.31 0.70
N GLY A 57 24.62 5.52 -0.61
CA GLY A 57 25.81 5.12 -1.36
C GLY A 57 27.08 5.78 -0.83
N PHE A 58 27.03 7.07 -0.50
CA PHE A 58 28.17 7.81 0.06
C PHE A 58 28.55 7.33 1.46
N ILE A 59 27.59 7.12 2.36
CA ILE A 59 27.82 6.59 3.72
C ILE A 59 28.41 5.18 3.65
N TRP A 60 27.89 4.34 2.74
CA TRP A 60 28.41 3.00 2.56
C TRP A 60 29.82 3.00 1.95
N LYS A 61 30.11 3.91 1.01
CA LYS A 61 31.47 4.09 0.48
C LYS A 61 32.45 4.66 1.51
N LEU A 62 31.98 5.51 2.42
CA LEU A 62 32.75 6.01 3.56
C LEU A 62 33.06 4.92 4.59
N SER A 63 32.40 3.76 4.55
CA SER A 63 32.74 2.65 5.43
C SER A 63 33.97 1.86 4.97
N ASP A 64 34.40 2.05 3.70
CA ASP A 64 35.60 1.44 3.14
C ASP A 64 36.86 2.10 3.75
N PRO A 65 37.73 1.33 4.43
CA PRO A 65 38.95 1.85 5.05
C PRO A 65 39.83 2.64 4.08
N ALA A 66 39.91 2.23 2.80
CA ALA A 66 40.73 2.91 1.80
C ALA A 66 40.20 4.32 1.47
N THR A 67 38.88 4.51 1.45
CA THR A 67 38.26 5.81 1.20
C THR A 67 38.47 6.75 2.40
N ARG A 68 38.36 6.23 3.62
CA ARG A 68 38.59 7.00 4.87
C ARG A 68 40.04 7.46 5.01
N GLN A 69 40.99 6.59 4.65
CA GLN A 69 42.41 6.90 4.67
C GLN A 69 42.77 7.97 3.63
N SER A 70 42.17 7.92 2.44
CA SER A 70 42.36 8.96 1.41
C SER A 70 41.80 10.33 1.80
N LEU A 71 40.79 10.35 2.69
CA LEU A 71 40.15 11.56 3.22
C LEU A 71 40.74 12.01 4.56
N ASN A 72 41.77 11.33 5.08
CA ASN A 72 42.46 11.64 6.34
C ASN A 72 41.51 11.69 7.56
N ILE A 73 40.43 10.89 7.55
CA ILE A 73 39.41 10.83 8.63
C ILE A 73 39.78 9.75 9.68
N ASP A 74 41.06 9.44 9.81
CA ASP A 74 41.60 8.45 10.75
C ASP A 74 41.81 9.09 12.14
N GLY A 75 40.71 9.53 12.74
CA GLY A 75 40.61 9.71 14.18
C GLY A 75 40.11 8.42 14.82
N GLU A 76 40.86 7.90 15.79
CA GLU A 76 40.63 6.67 16.57
C GLU A 76 39.16 6.26 16.70
N THR A 77 38.66 5.50 15.74
CA THR A 77 37.44 4.72 15.90
C THR A 77 37.86 3.29 15.78
N SER A 78 38.37 2.76 16.89
CA SER A 78 38.54 1.32 17.08
C SER A 78 37.16 0.69 16.89
N GLN A 79 36.91 0.22 15.66
CA GLN A 79 35.67 -0.39 15.28
C GLN A 79 35.62 -1.72 16.02
N LYS A 80 35.07 -1.69 17.23
CA LYS A 80 34.75 -2.89 18.00
C LYS A 80 33.79 -3.69 17.15
N SER A 81 34.32 -4.66 16.40
CA SER A 81 33.51 -5.59 15.64
C SER A 81 32.68 -6.37 16.66
N ILE A 82 31.41 -6.00 16.77
CA ILE A 82 30.46 -6.81 17.50
C ILE A 82 30.30 -8.07 16.65
N ASN A 83 31.08 -9.10 16.97
CA ASN A 83 30.99 -10.40 16.33
C ASN A 83 29.69 -11.06 16.81
N VAL A 84 28.57 -10.65 16.21
CA VAL A 84 27.30 -11.33 16.37
C VAL A 84 27.42 -12.60 15.55
N GLY A 85 27.57 -13.75 16.21
CA GLY A 85 27.73 -15.04 15.54
C GLY A 85 26.68 -15.22 14.44
N ALA A 86 27.10 -15.67 13.26
CA ALA A 86 26.28 -15.69 12.03
C ALA A 86 24.87 -16.31 12.22
N MET A 87 24.73 -17.27 13.14
CA MET A 87 23.43 -17.86 13.51
C MET A 87 22.48 -16.89 14.23
N LEU A 88 22.98 -16.05 15.14
CA LEU A 88 22.18 -15.02 15.82
C LEU A 88 21.75 -13.92 14.84
N HIS A 89 22.59 -13.64 13.84
CA HIS A 89 22.26 -12.73 12.75
C HIS A 89 21.15 -13.31 11.87
N LEU A 90 21.29 -14.55 11.40
CA LEU A 90 20.25 -15.27 10.65
C LEU A 90 18.92 -15.36 11.42
N GLY A 91 18.96 -15.64 12.72
CA GLY A 91 17.75 -15.67 13.56
C GLY A 91 17.01 -14.32 13.62
N LYS A 92 17.74 -13.21 13.68
CA LYS A 92 17.15 -11.86 13.62
C LYS A 92 16.49 -11.59 12.27
N TRP A 93 17.11 -12.03 11.17
CA TRP A 93 16.52 -11.90 9.84
C TRP A 93 15.25 -12.74 9.69
N LEU A 94 15.17 -13.91 10.32
CA LEU A 94 13.94 -14.71 10.33
C LEU A 94 12.77 -13.99 11.00
N CYS A 95 12.97 -13.34 12.15
CA CYS A 95 11.91 -12.54 12.78
C CYS A 95 11.39 -11.42 11.89
N SER A 96 12.26 -10.77 11.12
CA SER A 96 11.85 -9.73 10.15
C SER A 96 11.28 -10.31 8.86
N ALA A 97 11.74 -11.48 8.43
CA ALA A 97 11.28 -12.14 7.22
C ALA A 97 9.88 -12.72 7.39
N VAL A 98 9.51 -13.17 8.59
CA VAL A 98 8.19 -13.78 8.85
C VAL A 98 7.01 -12.85 8.52
N PRO A 99 6.95 -11.59 9.00
CA PRO A 99 5.88 -10.66 8.61
C PRO A 99 5.84 -10.37 7.11
N VAL A 100 7.01 -10.25 6.48
CA VAL A 100 7.12 -9.98 5.04
C VAL A 100 6.62 -11.17 4.22
N PHE A 101 7.04 -12.39 4.57
CA PHE A 101 6.57 -13.63 3.95
C PHE A 101 5.09 -13.86 4.18
N TRP A 102 4.58 -13.51 5.37
CA TRP A 102 3.17 -13.57 5.69
C TRP A 102 2.33 -12.64 4.80
N LEU A 103 2.74 -11.37 4.67
CA LEU A 103 2.07 -10.40 3.79
C LEU A 103 2.15 -10.80 2.32
N LEU A 104 3.31 -11.28 1.86
CA LEU A 104 3.48 -11.80 0.50
C LEU A 104 2.57 -13.02 0.25
N SER A 105 2.48 -13.92 1.21
CA SER A 105 1.62 -15.09 1.12
C SER A 105 0.16 -14.67 0.97
N ILE A 106 -0.30 -13.68 1.74
CA ILE A 106 -1.65 -13.12 1.59
C ILE A 106 -1.85 -12.56 0.17
N GLU A 107 -0.93 -11.74 -0.33
CA GLU A 107 -1.04 -11.13 -1.67
C GLU A 107 -1.08 -12.20 -2.79
N THR A 108 -0.27 -13.26 -2.68
CA THR A 108 -0.25 -14.35 -3.68
C THR A 108 -1.52 -15.21 -3.67
N ASN A 109 -2.27 -15.24 -2.57
CA ASN A 109 -3.54 -15.95 -2.48
C ASN A 109 -4.72 -15.12 -2.98
N LEU A 110 -4.53 -13.83 -3.29
CA LEU A 110 -5.57 -12.99 -3.85
C LEU A 110 -5.76 -13.27 -5.35
N PRO A 111 -7.01 -13.26 -5.86
CA PRO A 111 -7.27 -13.40 -7.28
C PRO A 111 -6.46 -12.40 -8.11
N PRO A 112 -5.85 -12.78 -9.25
CA PRO A 112 -5.00 -11.87 -10.02
C PRO A 112 -5.79 -10.74 -10.71
N SER A 113 -7.09 -10.95 -10.97
CA SER A 113 -7.93 -9.91 -11.59
C SER A 113 -8.53 -8.98 -10.55
N GLU A 114 -8.46 -7.68 -10.83
CA GLU A 114 -9.07 -6.64 -9.98
C GLU A 114 -10.56 -6.94 -9.76
N LEU A 115 -11.26 -7.36 -10.81
CA LEU A 115 -12.66 -7.76 -10.74
C LEU A 115 -12.88 -8.89 -9.73
N ALA A 116 -12.08 -9.96 -9.76
CA ALA A 116 -12.25 -11.08 -8.84
C ALA A 116 -11.97 -10.68 -7.38
N ARG A 117 -10.95 -9.83 -7.15
CA ARG A 117 -10.67 -9.24 -5.82
C ARG A 117 -11.86 -8.43 -5.31
N TRP A 118 -12.43 -7.56 -6.16
CA TRP A 118 -13.62 -6.79 -5.82
C TRP A 118 -14.83 -7.67 -5.54
N THR A 119 -15.05 -8.72 -6.33
CA THR A 119 -16.17 -9.65 -6.09
C THR A 119 -16.02 -10.37 -4.76
N MET A 120 -14.82 -10.81 -4.40
CA MET A 120 -14.52 -11.46 -3.12
C MET A 120 -14.76 -10.52 -1.93
N LEU A 121 -14.35 -9.25 -2.04
CA LEU A 121 -14.63 -8.22 -1.03
C LEU A 121 -16.12 -7.88 -0.94
N SER A 122 -16.84 -7.87 -2.07
CA SER A 122 -18.28 -7.62 -2.08
C SER A 122 -19.08 -8.74 -1.43
N ASP A 123 -18.59 -9.98 -1.51
CA ASP A 123 -19.23 -11.15 -0.91
C ASP A 123 -19.08 -11.18 0.61
N SER A 124 -18.10 -10.48 1.19
CA SER A 124 -18.02 -10.28 2.65
C SER A 124 -18.85 -9.08 3.12
N LEU A 125 -19.17 -8.14 2.23
CA LEU A 125 -19.97 -6.94 2.51
C LEU A 125 -21.40 -7.07 1.95
N THR A 126 -22.06 -8.19 2.23
CA THR A 126 -23.41 -8.49 1.71
C THR A 126 -24.49 -7.51 2.17
N GLY A 127 -24.29 -6.84 3.30
CA GLY A 127 -25.25 -5.89 3.88
C GLY A 127 -25.23 -4.48 3.29
N SER A 128 -24.29 -4.15 2.39
CA SER A 128 -24.20 -2.83 1.77
C SER A 128 -24.72 -2.87 0.34
N ASN A 129 -25.90 -2.27 0.11
CA ASN A 129 -26.51 -2.19 -1.22
C ASN A 129 -25.64 -1.40 -2.20
N GLN A 130 -24.95 -0.36 -1.72
CA GLN A 130 -24.00 0.40 -2.55
C GLN A 130 -22.86 -0.48 -3.09
N VAL A 131 -22.30 -1.35 -2.25
CA VAL A 131 -21.23 -2.27 -2.66
C VAL A 131 -21.73 -3.27 -3.69
N GLN A 132 -22.95 -3.78 -3.52
CA GLN A 132 -23.57 -4.72 -4.47
C GLN A 132 -23.83 -4.06 -5.85
N ARG A 133 -24.29 -2.80 -5.87
CA ARG A 133 -24.52 -2.05 -7.12
C ARG A 133 -23.23 -1.75 -7.86
N GLU A 134 -22.22 -1.28 -7.14
CA GLU A 134 -20.91 -0.98 -7.72
C GLU A 134 -20.25 -2.24 -8.28
N THR A 135 -20.40 -3.38 -7.58
CA THR A 135 -19.93 -4.67 -8.06
C THR A 135 -20.66 -5.11 -9.34
N ALA A 136 -21.98 -4.93 -9.38
CA ALA A 136 -22.77 -5.24 -10.58
C ALA A 136 -22.42 -4.33 -11.76
N ARG A 137 -22.13 -3.04 -11.53
CA ARG A 137 -21.63 -2.11 -12.57
C ARG A 137 -20.30 -2.61 -13.14
N ARG A 138 -19.34 -2.94 -12.28
CA ARG A 138 -18.02 -3.46 -12.69
C ARG A 138 -18.11 -4.79 -13.44
N LEU A 139 -19.00 -5.69 -13.03
CA LEU A 139 -19.28 -6.93 -13.78
C LEU A 139 -19.86 -6.65 -15.17
N SER A 140 -20.73 -5.65 -15.30
CA SER A 140 -21.28 -5.22 -16.59
C SER A 140 -20.21 -4.63 -17.51
N GLU A 141 -19.31 -3.81 -16.97
CA GLU A 141 -18.18 -3.23 -17.71
C GLU A 141 -17.17 -4.28 -18.16
N ALA A 142 -17.00 -5.34 -17.38
CA ALA A 142 -16.19 -6.50 -17.74
C ALA A 142 -16.88 -7.47 -18.72
N GLY A 143 -18.06 -7.13 -19.24
CA GLY A 143 -18.82 -7.96 -20.20
C GLY A 143 -19.55 -9.16 -19.57
N GLN A 144 -19.54 -9.31 -18.24
CA GLN A 144 -20.24 -10.38 -17.51
C GLN A 144 -21.69 -9.99 -17.21
N ALA A 145 -22.43 -9.75 -18.28
CA ALA A 145 -23.82 -9.28 -18.31
C ALA A 145 -24.77 -10.06 -17.38
N GLU A 146 -24.65 -11.39 -17.34
CA GLU A 146 -25.51 -12.27 -16.55
C GLU A 146 -25.21 -12.14 -15.04
N ALA A 147 -23.93 -12.23 -14.66
CA ALA A 147 -23.49 -12.08 -13.27
C ALA A 147 -23.82 -10.69 -12.71
N ALA A 148 -23.70 -9.65 -13.55
CA ALA A 148 -24.09 -8.28 -13.22
C ALA A 148 -25.59 -8.19 -12.86
N SER A 149 -26.46 -8.76 -13.71
CA SER A 149 -27.91 -8.72 -13.50
C SER A 149 -28.34 -9.41 -12.21
N LYS A 150 -27.74 -10.56 -11.89
CA LYS A 150 -28.03 -11.33 -10.68
C LYS A 150 -27.65 -10.56 -9.40
N ARG A 151 -26.50 -9.89 -9.40
CA ARG A 151 -26.08 -9.05 -8.26
C ARG A 151 -26.92 -7.77 -8.14
N TRP A 152 -27.27 -7.15 -9.26
CA TRP A 152 -28.16 -5.98 -9.27
C TRP A 152 -29.52 -6.29 -8.65
N TYR A 153 -30.12 -7.44 -9.01
CA TYR A 153 -31.40 -7.86 -8.48
C TYR A 153 -31.33 -8.19 -6.98
N ARG A 154 -30.22 -8.75 -6.49
CA ARG A 154 -29.99 -8.94 -5.05
C ARG A 154 -29.90 -7.61 -4.30
N ALA A 155 -29.26 -6.59 -4.87
CA ALA A 155 -29.20 -5.26 -4.27
C ALA A 155 -30.61 -4.64 -4.13
N LEU A 156 -31.45 -4.77 -5.16
CA LEU A 156 -32.85 -4.32 -5.15
C LEU A 156 -33.73 -5.08 -4.15
N GLN A 157 -33.49 -6.37 -3.94
CA GLN A 157 -34.21 -7.14 -2.91
C GLN A 157 -33.80 -6.73 -1.50
N ALA A 158 -32.52 -6.44 -1.29
CA ALA A 158 -31.99 -6.04 0.01
C ALA A 158 -32.42 -4.60 0.41
N ASP A 159 -32.60 -3.71 -0.56
CA ASP A 159 -33.24 -2.40 -0.35
C ASP A 159 -34.15 -2.01 -1.52
N PRO A 160 -35.46 -2.27 -1.38
CA PRO A 160 -36.45 -1.93 -2.39
C PRO A 160 -36.62 -0.43 -2.64
N THR A 161 -36.09 0.44 -1.75
CA THR A 161 -36.23 1.89 -1.81
C THR A 161 -35.07 2.61 -2.50
N ASP A 162 -34.03 1.87 -2.91
CA ASP A 162 -32.89 2.42 -3.65
C ASP A 162 -33.33 2.92 -5.03
N THR A 163 -33.48 4.25 -5.13
CA THR A 163 -33.97 4.95 -6.33
C THR A 163 -32.96 4.93 -7.47
N GLU A 164 -31.67 4.84 -7.15
CA GLU A 164 -30.60 4.82 -8.13
C GLU A 164 -30.42 3.40 -8.71
N ALA A 165 -30.64 2.35 -7.91
CA ALA A 165 -30.75 0.98 -8.40
C ALA A 165 -31.90 0.79 -9.41
N ARG A 166 -33.00 1.53 -9.23
CA ARG A 166 -34.18 1.48 -10.12
C ARG A 166 -34.00 2.30 -11.39
N SER A 167 -33.34 3.46 -11.31
CA SER A 167 -33.27 4.40 -12.43
C SER A 167 -32.22 4.03 -13.48
N LYS A 168 -31.17 3.29 -13.09
CA LYS A 168 -30.03 3.02 -13.98
C LYS A 168 -29.51 1.58 -13.88
N PRO A 169 -30.28 0.59 -14.36
CA PRO A 169 -29.85 -0.80 -14.28
C PRO A 169 -28.77 -1.10 -15.35
N PRO A 170 -27.92 -2.12 -15.14
CA PRO A 170 -26.79 -2.43 -16.03
C PRO A 170 -27.30 -2.78 -17.44
N ALA A 171 -26.51 -2.49 -18.47
CA ALA A 171 -26.93 -2.52 -19.88
C ALA A 171 -27.57 -3.86 -20.34
N SER A 172 -27.26 -4.97 -19.66
CA SER A 172 -27.84 -6.29 -19.94
C SER A 172 -29.28 -6.47 -19.43
N SER A 173 -29.71 -5.75 -18.40
CA SER A 173 -31.05 -5.89 -17.83
C SER A 173 -32.14 -5.20 -18.66
N SER A 174 -31.76 -4.25 -19.52
CA SER A 174 -32.66 -3.63 -20.51
C SER A 174 -33.30 -4.69 -21.42
N ASN A 175 -32.55 -5.73 -21.77
CA ASN A 175 -33.05 -6.86 -22.56
C ASN A 175 -33.68 -7.99 -21.72
N ALA A 176 -33.35 -8.09 -20.42
CA ALA A 176 -33.92 -9.11 -19.52
C ALA A 176 -35.28 -8.70 -18.91
N ALA A 177 -35.66 -7.41 -19.00
CA ALA A 177 -36.98 -6.92 -18.61
C ALA A 177 -38.15 -7.47 -19.47
N ALA A 178 -37.86 -8.36 -20.42
CA ALA A 178 -38.82 -9.07 -21.26
C ALA A 178 -39.03 -10.53 -20.86
N MET A 179 -38.89 -10.89 -19.58
CA MET A 179 -39.30 -12.21 -19.05
C MET A 179 -40.39 -12.04 -17.98
N PRO A 180 -41.48 -12.84 -18.07
CA PRO A 180 -42.74 -12.55 -17.40
C PRO A 180 -42.73 -12.88 -15.91
N SER A 181 -43.54 -12.11 -15.18
CA SER A 181 -43.99 -12.40 -13.82
C SER A 181 -44.54 -13.82 -13.66
N LEU A 182 -44.08 -14.51 -12.62
CA LEU A 182 -44.84 -15.54 -11.91
C LEU A 182 -45.14 -15.01 -10.50
#